data_AF-A0A2G5XJ89-F1
#
_entry.id   AF-A0A2G5XJ89-F1
#
_cell.length_a   1.000
_cell.length_b   1.000
_cell.length_c   1.000
_cell.angle_alpha   90.00
_cell.angle_beta   90.00
_cell.angle_gamma   90.00
#
_symmetry.space_group_name_H-M   'P 1'
#
loop_
_entity.id
_entity.type
_entity.pdbx_description
1 polymer ?
#
loop_
_entity_poly.entity_id
_entity_poly.type
_entity_poly.pdbx_seq_one_letter_code
_entity_poly.pdbx_strand_id
1 'polypeptide(L)'
;MDSVPFLGDVFTRMGIWVLIATCIAAYSQTALRAAIHTLLFFLGMLTGYYLYSAHLFGVYSTNDMKYWGIVAVVTPFLAVVVWYAKHGRCLACFLPALPMGLMLSLSLGIGLFYLDVNYLEEFIMYIILCVIFYRNSKQLTIVIVLSVMVTSVIELTPLSWFFMF
;
A
#
# COMPACT_ATOMS: atom_id res chain seq x y z
N MET A 1 -17.75 18.08 -14.73
CA MET A 1 -16.82 17.33 -13.86
C MET A 1 -17.44 15.96 -13.76
N ASP A 2 -17.01 15.16 -14.72
CA ASP A 2 -17.79 14.06 -15.24
C ASP A 2 -17.71 12.88 -14.29
N SER A 3 -18.84 12.21 -14.16
CA SER A 3 -19.10 11.09 -13.28
C SER A 3 -18.22 9.89 -13.65
N VAL A 4 -16.93 9.94 -13.31
CA VAL A 4 -16.22 8.71 -12.99
C VAL A 4 -16.96 8.11 -11.80
N PRO A 5 -17.50 6.88 -11.92
CA PRO A 5 -18.12 6.24 -10.78
C PRO A 5 -17.07 6.19 -9.67
N PHE A 6 -17.41 6.70 -8.48
CA PHE A 6 -16.53 6.77 -7.30
C PHE A 6 -15.65 5.52 -7.13
N LEU A 7 -16.21 4.34 -7.38
CA LEU A 7 -15.49 3.07 -7.35
C LEU A 7 -14.33 2.96 -8.36
N GLY A 8 -14.52 3.42 -9.59
CA GLY A 8 -13.48 3.39 -10.62
C GLY A 8 -12.25 4.19 -10.20
N ASP A 9 -12.46 5.34 -9.56
CA ASP A 9 -11.39 6.20 -9.05
C ASP A 9 -10.62 5.54 -7.90
N VAL A 10 -11.33 4.89 -6.97
CA VAL A 10 -10.71 4.13 -5.86
C VAL A 10 -9.83 2.98 -6.38
N PHE A 11 -10.33 2.22 -7.38
CA PHE A 11 -9.62 1.05 -7.91
C PHE A 11 -8.43 1.39 -8.81
N THR A 12 -8.37 2.61 -9.33
CA THR A 12 -7.20 3.11 -10.06
C THR A 12 -6.06 3.47 -9.09
N ARG A 13 -6.37 3.94 -7.88
CA ARG A 13 -5.37 4.40 -6.93
C ARG A 13 -4.61 3.27 -6.22
N MET A 14 -3.37 3.56 -5.85
CA MET A 14 -2.48 2.60 -5.18
C MET A 14 -2.94 2.19 -3.78
N GLY A 15 -3.65 3.06 -3.06
CA GLY A 15 -4.07 2.84 -1.67
C GLY A 15 -4.86 1.55 -1.48
N ILE A 16 -5.84 1.27 -2.34
CA ILE A 16 -6.68 0.07 -2.18
C ILE A 16 -5.89 -1.22 -2.39
N TRP A 17 -4.94 -1.22 -3.33
CA TRP A 17 -4.09 -2.38 -3.61
C TRP A 17 -3.14 -2.65 -2.45
N VAL A 18 -2.58 -1.60 -1.84
CA VAL A 18 -1.75 -1.71 -0.61
C VAL A 18 -2.59 -2.23 0.55
N LEU A 19 -3.82 -1.76 0.73
CA LEU A 19 -4.72 -2.24 1.77
C LEU A 19 -4.99 -3.74 1.61
N ILE A 20 -5.40 -4.18 0.42
CA ILE A 20 -5.72 -5.58 0.15
C ILE A 20 -4.49 -6.47 0.36
N ALA A 21 -3.33 -6.07 -0.18
CA ALA A 21 -2.08 -6.78 0.01
C ALA A 21 -1.71 -6.92 1.50
N THR A 22 -1.88 -5.84 2.27
CA THR A 22 -1.63 -5.86 3.72
C THR A 22 -2.60 -6.78 4.44
N CYS A 23 -3.88 -6.77 4.09
CA CYS A 23 -4.87 -7.70 4.65
C CYS A 23 -4.50 -9.16 4.38
N ILE A 24 -4.17 -9.50 3.13
CA ILE A 24 -3.74 -10.85 2.74
C ILE A 24 -2.52 -11.28 3.55
N ALA A 25 -1.52 -10.40 3.66
CA ALA A 25 -0.31 -10.68 4.40
C ALA A 25 -0.55 -10.80 5.92
N ALA A 26 -1.36 -9.91 6.51
CA ALA A 26 -1.63 -9.87 7.94
C ALA A 26 -2.46 -11.07 8.44
N TYR A 27 -3.35 -11.62 7.62
CA TYR A 27 -4.19 -12.77 7.99
C TYR A 27 -3.65 -14.13 7.51
N SER A 28 -2.49 -14.15 6.84
CA SER A 28 -1.86 -15.40 6.41
C SER A 28 -1.28 -16.21 7.58
N GLN A 29 -1.34 -17.54 7.49
CA GLN A 29 -0.86 -18.43 8.56
C GLN A 29 0.67 -18.45 8.73
N THR A 30 1.42 -18.28 7.63
CA THR A 30 2.90 -18.26 7.66
C THR A 30 3.43 -17.15 6.76
N ALA A 31 4.64 -16.66 7.05
CA ALA A 31 5.31 -15.65 6.23
C ALA A 31 5.44 -16.07 4.76
N LEU A 32 5.77 -17.33 4.51
CA LEU A 32 5.90 -17.87 3.15
C LEU A 32 4.54 -17.93 2.42
N ARG A 33 3.45 -18.25 3.14
CA ARG A 33 2.10 -18.16 2.55
C ARG A 33 1.73 -16.70 2.27
N ALA A 34 2.04 -15.77 3.17
CA ALA A 34 1.80 -14.34 2.96
C ALA A 34 2.47 -13.84 1.66
N ALA A 35 3.74 -14.22 1.45
CA ALA A 35 4.48 -13.92 0.23
C ALA A 35 3.79 -14.47 -1.03
N ILE A 36 3.47 -15.77 -1.03
CA ILE A 36 2.87 -16.43 -2.20
C ILE A 36 1.49 -15.85 -2.52
N HIS A 37 0.62 -15.69 -1.52
CA HIS A 37 -0.73 -15.15 -1.74
C HIS A 37 -0.68 -13.71 -2.25
N THR A 38 0.22 -12.88 -1.72
CA THR A 38 0.36 -11.49 -2.17
C THR A 38 0.93 -11.42 -3.59
N LEU A 39 1.94 -12.24 -3.91
CA LEU A 39 2.49 -12.33 -5.26
C LEU A 39 1.42 -12.77 -6.27
N LEU A 40 0.66 -13.81 -5.94
CA LEU A 40 -0.40 -14.33 -6.82
C LEU A 40 -1.51 -13.30 -7.02
N PHE A 41 -1.85 -12.53 -5.98
CA PHE A 41 -2.80 -11.42 -6.07
C PHE A 41 -2.34 -10.35 -7.06
N PHE A 42 -1.10 -9.86 -6.95
CA PHE A 42 -0.58 -8.85 -7.88
C PHE A 42 -0.42 -9.37 -9.31
N LEU A 43 0.03 -10.62 -9.49
CA LEU A 43 0.09 -11.24 -10.82
C LEU A 43 -1.30 -11.38 -11.45
N GLY A 44 -2.29 -11.82 -10.68
CA GLY A 44 -3.67 -11.92 -11.14
C GLY A 44 -4.25 -10.56 -11.50
N MET A 45 -4.03 -9.55 -10.66
CA MET A 45 -4.45 -8.17 -10.89
C MET A 45 -3.83 -7.60 -12.18
N LEU A 46 -2.50 -7.69 -12.33
CA LEU A 46 -1.81 -7.16 -13.52
C LEU A 46 -2.23 -7.90 -14.78
N THR A 47 -2.35 -9.22 -14.72
CA THR A 47 -2.79 -10.02 -15.88
C THR A 47 -4.21 -9.63 -16.28
N GLY A 48 -5.13 -9.48 -15.32
CA GLY A 48 -6.50 -9.04 -15.57
C GLY A 48 -6.55 -7.63 -16.17
N TYR A 49 -5.78 -6.70 -15.62
CA TYR A 49 -5.68 -5.32 -16.10
C TYR A 49 -5.17 -5.26 -17.56
N TYR A 50 -4.06 -5.92 -17.85
CA TYR A 50 -3.48 -5.89 -19.20
C TYR A 50 -4.29 -6.70 -20.21
N LEU A 51 -4.91 -7.81 -19.81
CA LEU A 51 -5.78 -8.58 -20.70
C LEU A 51 -7.04 -7.79 -21.06
N TYR A 52 -7.65 -7.10 -20.09
CA TYR A 52 -8.79 -6.21 -20.32
C TYR A 52 -8.41 -5.05 -21.25
N SER A 53 -7.26 -4.42 -21.00
CA SER A 53 -6.77 -3.33 -21.84
C SER A 53 -6.46 -3.79 -23.27
N ALA A 54 -5.85 -4.97 -23.43
CA ALA A 54 -5.55 -5.54 -24.74
C ALA A 54 -6.82 -5.83 -25.54
N HIS A 55 -7.87 -6.35 -24.89
CA HIS A 55 -9.14 -6.68 -25.56
C HIS A 55 -9.93 -5.44 -25.99
N LEU A 56 -9.90 -4.34 -25.22
CA LEU A 56 -10.70 -3.16 -25.50
C LEU A 56 -9.97 -2.11 -26.36
N PHE A 57 -8.71 -1.86 -26.05
CA PHE A 57 -7.99 -0.71 -26.62
C PHE A 57 -6.91 -1.12 -27.61
N GLY A 58 -6.51 -2.40 -27.68
CA GLY A 58 -5.48 -2.90 -28.62
C GLY A 58 -4.08 -2.28 -28.45
N VAL A 59 -3.92 -1.36 -27.51
CA VAL A 59 -2.68 -0.63 -27.21
C VAL A 59 -2.30 -0.93 -25.77
N TYR A 60 -1.08 -1.41 -25.56
CA TYR A 60 -0.51 -1.61 -24.23
C TYR A 60 0.93 -1.10 -24.21
N SER A 61 1.26 -0.29 -23.20
CA SER A 61 2.61 0.19 -22.98
C SER A 61 3.47 -0.95 -22.44
N THR A 62 4.45 -1.40 -23.23
CA THR A 62 5.38 -2.47 -22.82
C THR A 62 6.31 -2.04 -21.69
N ASN A 63 6.52 -0.74 -21.49
CA ASN A 63 7.33 -0.20 -20.41
C ASN A 63 6.61 -0.31 -19.06
N ASP A 64 5.31 0.02 -19.03
CA ASP A 64 4.52 -0.03 -17.80
C ASP A 64 4.38 -1.46 -17.30
N MET A 65 4.19 -2.42 -18.21
CA MET A 65 4.10 -3.85 -17.86
C MET A 65 5.39 -4.35 -17.20
N LYS A 66 6.56 -3.93 -17.69
CA LYS A 66 7.85 -4.32 -17.08
C LYS A 66 8.01 -3.70 -15.70
N TYR A 67 7.69 -2.41 -15.57
CA TYR A 67 7.79 -1.69 -14.30
C TYR A 67 6.89 -2.32 -13.22
N TRP A 68 5.61 -2.50 -13.51
CA TRP A 68 4.67 -3.10 -12.57
C TRP A 68 4.95 -4.59 -12.32
N GLY A 69 5.48 -5.30 -13.32
CA GLY A 69 5.97 -6.66 -13.16
C GLY A 69 7.13 -6.76 -12.15
N ILE A 70 8.08 -5.83 -12.18
CA ILE A 70 9.16 -5.76 -11.18
C ILE A 70 8.59 -5.46 -9.80
N VAL A 71 7.67 -4.50 -9.69
CA VAL A 71 6.99 -4.18 -8.42
C VAL A 71 6.30 -5.43 -7.86
N ALA A 72 5.55 -6.18 -8.68
CA ALA A 72 4.89 -7.41 -8.29
C ALA A 72 5.88 -8.44 -7.71
N VAL A 73 7.07 -8.60 -8.31
CA VAL A 73 8.12 -9.51 -7.81
C VAL A 73 8.72 -9.04 -6.48
N VAL A 74 8.73 -7.73 -6.19
CA VAL A 74 9.20 -7.19 -4.90
C VAL A 74 8.14 -7.31 -3.80
N THR A 75 6.85 -7.27 -4.14
CA THR A 75 5.76 -7.37 -3.16
C THR A 75 5.79 -8.57 -2.18
N PRO A 76 6.21 -9.81 -2.54
CA PRO A 76 6.30 -10.90 -1.57
C PRO A 76 7.26 -10.59 -0.41
N PHE A 77 8.34 -9.84 -0.64
CA PHE A 77 9.26 -9.43 0.42
C PHE A 77 8.57 -8.46 1.40
N LEU A 78 7.83 -7.49 0.87
CA LEU A 78 7.03 -6.56 1.67
C LEU A 78 5.93 -7.30 2.46
N ALA A 79 5.29 -8.30 1.86
CA ALA A 79 4.28 -9.11 2.51
C ALA A 79 4.85 -9.90 3.71
N VAL A 80 6.08 -10.41 3.61
CA VAL A 80 6.77 -11.06 4.73
C VAL A 80 7.00 -10.06 5.88
N VAL A 81 7.42 -8.83 5.57
CA VAL A 81 7.57 -7.77 6.57
C VAL A 81 6.24 -7.49 7.26
N VAL A 82 5.16 -7.33 6.51
CA VAL A 82 3.81 -7.13 7.07
C VAL A 82 3.37 -8.30 7.96
N TRP A 83 3.65 -9.53 7.54
CA TRP A 83 3.32 -10.72 8.34
C TRP A 83 4.05 -10.72 9.69
N TYR A 84 5.35 -10.39 9.69
CA TYR A 84 6.13 -10.23 10.92
C TYR A 84 5.64 -9.06 11.78
N ALA A 85 5.16 -7.99 11.15
CA ALA A 85 4.57 -6.84 11.83
C ALA A 85 3.34 -7.25 12.66
N LYS A 86 2.51 -8.16 12.15
CA LYS A 86 1.29 -8.63 12.81
C LYS A 86 1.55 -9.74 13.84
N HIS A 87 2.34 -10.75 13.48
CA HIS A 87 2.51 -11.97 14.29
C HIS A 87 3.74 -11.94 15.22
N GLY A 88 4.71 -11.05 14.97
CA GLY A 88 5.91 -10.92 15.80
C GLY A 88 5.63 -10.31 17.17
N ARG A 89 6.33 -10.77 18.22
CA ARG A 89 6.22 -10.18 19.58
C ARG A 89 7.03 -8.88 19.71
N CYS A 90 8.29 -8.87 19.25
CA CYS A 90 9.16 -7.69 19.34
C CYS A 90 9.08 -6.78 18.11
N LEU A 91 8.92 -7.37 16.92
CA LEU A 91 8.92 -6.63 15.65
C LEU A 91 7.63 -5.80 15.43
N ALA A 92 6.54 -6.14 16.12
CA ALA A 92 5.26 -5.45 16.04
C ALA A 92 5.29 -3.99 16.55
N CYS A 93 6.35 -3.55 17.22
CA CYS A 93 6.45 -2.17 17.70
C CYS A 93 6.81 -1.17 16.59
N PHE A 94 7.51 -1.60 15.53
CA PHE A 94 8.03 -0.68 14.50
C PHE A 94 7.75 -1.13 13.07
N LEU A 95 7.69 -2.44 12.77
CA LEU A 95 7.38 -2.90 11.41
C LEU A 95 6.04 -2.39 10.86
N PRO A 96 4.95 -2.29 11.65
CA PRO A 96 3.68 -1.77 11.11
C PRO A 96 3.76 -0.32 10.65
N ALA A 97 4.75 0.44 11.10
CA ALA A 97 4.94 1.83 10.68
C ALA A 97 5.31 1.95 9.20
N LEU A 98 5.86 0.88 8.59
CA LEU A 98 6.19 0.85 7.16
C LEU A 98 4.93 0.89 6.27
N PRO A 99 4.01 -0.10 6.32
CA PRO A 99 2.78 -0.04 5.52
C PRO A 99 1.88 1.13 5.92
N MET A 100 1.85 1.51 7.19
CA MET A 100 1.11 2.69 7.62
C MET A 100 1.69 4.00 7.10
N GLY A 101 3.00 4.18 7.16
CA GLY A 101 3.67 5.40 6.68
C GLY A 101 3.53 5.57 5.17
N LEU A 102 3.58 4.46 4.43
CA LEU A 102 3.31 4.44 2.99
C LEU A 102 1.85 4.77 2.66
N MET A 103 0.89 4.26 3.43
CA MET A 103 -0.52 4.65 3.26
C MET A 103 -0.74 6.12 3.62
N LEU A 104 -0.06 6.61 4.66
CA LEU A 104 -0.18 7.99 5.10
C LEU A 104 0.46 8.97 4.10
N SER A 105 1.56 8.60 3.42
CA SER A 105 2.13 9.41 2.33
C SER A 105 1.23 9.46 1.09
N LEU A 106 0.39 8.44 0.87
CA LEU A 106 -0.62 8.48 -0.19
C LEU A 106 -1.80 9.39 0.17
N SER A 107 -2.15 9.45 1.46
CA SER A 107 -3.29 10.23 1.96
C SER A 107 -2.97 11.70 2.17
N LEU A 108 -1.81 12.01 2.75
CA LEU A 108 -1.42 13.33 3.20
C LEU A 108 -0.16 13.79 2.48
N GLY A 109 -0.17 15.03 1.98
CA GLY A 109 1.03 15.72 1.55
C GLY A 109 1.67 16.40 2.75
N ILE A 110 2.77 15.86 3.27
CA ILE A 110 3.46 16.42 4.44
C ILE A 110 4.71 17.18 4.00
N GLY A 111 4.65 18.52 4.09
CA GLY A 111 5.81 19.41 3.97
C GLY A 111 6.28 19.92 5.33
N LEU A 112 7.49 20.50 5.39
CA LEU A 112 8.02 21.11 6.63
C LEU A 112 7.12 22.21 7.22
N PHE A 113 6.33 22.87 6.39
CA PHE A 113 5.43 23.97 6.77
C PHE A 113 4.02 23.83 6.16
N TYR A 114 3.69 22.66 5.61
CA TYR A 114 2.42 22.43 4.93
C TYR A 114 1.89 21.02 5.23
N LEU A 115 0.58 20.91 5.39
CA LEU A 115 -0.09 19.63 5.59
C LEU A 115 -1.36 19.67 4.73
N ASP A 116 -1.35 18.90 3.63
CA ASP A 116 -2.50 18.73 2.76
C ASP A 116 -3.16 17.38 2.95
N VAL A 117 -4.46 17.32 2.69
CA VAL A 117 -5.18 16.07 2.53
C VAL A 117 -5.39 15.86 1.04
N ASN A 118 -4.53 15.05 0.42
CA ASN A 118 -4.62 14.76 -1.01
C ASN A 118 -5.90 13.98 -1.31
N TYR A 119 -6.11 12.89 -0.56
CA TYR A 119 -7.25 12.01 -0.79
C TYR A 119 -7.84 11.48 0.53
N LEU A 120 -9.15 11.69 0.69
CA LEU A 120 -9.90 11.31 1.88
C LEU A 120 -10.07 9.78 1.99
N GLU A 121 -10.08 9.07 0.88
CA GLU A 121 -10.32 7.63 0.87
C GLU A 121 -9.12 6.85 1.42
N GLU A 122 -7.92 7.26 1.04
CA GLU A 122 -6.63 6.76 1.53
C GLU A 122 -6.51 7.01 3.03
N PHE A 123 -7.07 8.12 3.53
CA PHE A 123 -7.15 8.39 4.96
C PHE A 123 -8.04 7.37 5.68
N ILE A 124 -9.19 7.02 5.08
CA ILE A 124 -10.06 5.95 5.61
C ILE A 124 -9.31 4.61 5.60
N MET A 125 -8.58 4.30 4.54
CA MET A 125 -7.76 3.08 4.45
C MET A 125 -6.64 3.05 5.49
N TYR A 126 -6.03 4.20 5.80
CA TYR A 126 -5.09 4.34 6.91
C TYR A 126 -5.74 4.03 8.27
N ILE A 127 -6.96 4.53 8.51
CA ILE A 127 -7.71 4.19 9.73
C ILE A 127 -7.99 2.68 9.80
N ILE A 128 -8.33 2.04 8.68
CA ILE A 128 -8.53 0.59 8.62
C ILE A 128 -7.23 -0.15 9.00
N LEU A 129 -6.08 0.30 8.50
CA LEU A 129 -4.78 -0.26 8.91
C LEU A 129 -4.51 -0.09 10.41
N CYS A 130 -4.92 1.03 11.01
CA CYS A 130 -4.85 1.24 12.47
C CYS A 130 -5.65 0.19 13.23
N VAL A 131 -6.84 -0.15 12.76
CA VAL A 131 -7.65 -1.22 13.36
C VAL A 131 -7.00 -2.60 13.15
N ILE A 132 -6.46 -2.87 11.97
CA ILE A 132 -5.80 -4.15 11.66
C ILE A 132 -4.57 -4.37 12.55
N PHE A 133 -3.73 -3.35 12.76
CA PHE A 133 -2.54 -3.45 13.61
C PHE A 133 -2.80 -3.13 15.08
N TYR A 134 -4.05 -2.93 15.48
CA TYR A 134 -4.41 -2.67 16.87
C TYR A 134 -4.03 -3.86 17.75
N ARG A 135 -3.24 -3.57 18.78
CA ARG A 135 -2.85 -4.54 19.82
C ARG A 135 -2.92 -3.94 21.21
N ASN A 136 -2.32 -2.76 21.37
CA ASN A 136 -2.36 -1.95 22.59
C ASN A 136 -2.42 -0.47 22.20
N SER A 137 -3.10 0.36 22.99
CA SER A 137 -3.16 1.81 22.75
C SER A 137 -1.77 2.45 22.70
N LYS A 138 -0.86 2.09 23.62
CA LYS A 138 0.53 2.58 23.64
C LYS A 138 1.32 2.19 22.39
N GLN A 139 1.18 0.94 21.94
CA GLN A 139 1.86 0.47 20.73
C GLN A 139 1.31 1.17 19.49
N LEU A 140 -0.01 1.35 19.41
CA LEU A 140 -0.64 2.08 18.31
C LEU A 140 -0.12 3.52 18.23
N THR A 141 -0.04 4.23 19.35
CA THR A 141 0.51 5.60 19.37
C THR A 141 1.95 5.65 18.86
N ILE A 142 2.81 4.71 19.30
CA ILE A 142 4.20 4.62 18.81
C ILE A 142 4.22 4.37 17.29
N VAL A 143 3.40 3.45 16.81
CA VAL A 143 3.32 3.13 15.37
C VAL A 143 2.82 4.33 14.57
N ILE A 144 1.82 5.07 15.05
CA ILE A 144 1.33 6.28 14.38
C ILE A 144 2.44 7.33 14.30
N VAL A 145 3.14 7.61 15.40
CA VAL A 145 4.26 8.56 15.41
C VAL A 145 5.36 8.12 14.44
N LEU A 146 5.73 6.83 14.45
CA LEU A 146 6.69 6.29 13.50
C LEU A 146 6.19 6.37 12.06
N SER A 147 4.89 6.17 11.81
CA SER A 147 4.32 6.27 10.46
C SER A 147 4.44 7.69 9.90
N VAL A 148 4.21 8.72 10.74
CA VAL A 148 4.44 10.12 10.36
C VAL A 148 5.90 10.37 10.02
N MET A 149 6.84 9.84 10.81
CA MET A 149 8.27 9.96 10.50
C MET A 149 8.64 9.28 9.17
N VAL A 150 8.10 8.09 8.90
CA VAL A 150 8.30 7.39 7.63
C VAL A 150 7.73 8.20 6.47
N THR A 151 6.53 8.76 6.61
CA THR A 151 5.91 9.63 5.59
C THR A 151 6.78 10.85 5.28
N SER A 152 7.29 11.55 6.30
CA SER A 152 8.18 12.69 6.08
C SER A 152 9.45 12.30 5.32
N VAL A 153 10.01 11.11 5.58
CA VAL A 153 11.18 10.60 4.84
C VAL A 153 10.82 10.28 3.38
N ILE A 154 9.65 9.68 3.13
CA ILE A 154 9.18 9.37 1.77
C ILE A 154 8.99 10.66 0.96
N GLU A 155 8.39 11.69 1.56
CA GLU A 155 8.15 12.98 0.90
C GLU A 155 9.44 13.76 0.61
N LEU A 156 10.44 13.65 1.50
CA LEU A 156 11.75 14.28 1.32
C LEU A 156 12.62 13.57 0.27
N THR A 157 12.26 12.35 -0.12
CA THR A 157 13.01 11.56 -1.11
C THR A 157 12.29 11.60 -2.46
N PRO A 158 12.99 11.37 -3.59
CA PRO A 158 12.34 11.25 -4.90
C PRO A 158 11.39 10.05 -5.01
N LEU A 159 11.21 9.27 -3.93
CA LEU A 159 10.23 8.19 -3.85
C LEU A 159 8.80 8.74 -3.97
N SER A 160 8.50 9.96 -3.54
CA SER A 160 7.15 10.54 -3.68
C SER A 160 6.67 10.59 -5.13
N TRP A 161 7.57 10.83 -6.08
CA TRP A 161 7.27 10.81 -7.52
C TRP A 161 6.85 9.43 -8.02
N PHE A 162 7.32 8.36 -7.37
CA PHE A 162 6.95 6.99 -7.69
C PHE A 162 5.47 6.69 -7.35
N PHE A 163 4.90 7.40 -6.39
CA PHE A 163 3.57 7.16 -5.86
C PHE A 163 2.51 8.14 -6.41
N MET A 164 2.90 9.05 -7.30
CA MET A 164 2.04 10.07 -7.91
C MET A 164 1.34 9.61 -9.21
N PHE A 165 1.49 8.34 -9.59
CA PHE A 165 0.87 7.74 -10.78
C PHE A 165 -0.48 7.09 -10.50
#